data_AF-R4YLE9-F1
#
_entry.id   AF-R4YLE9-F1
#
_cell.length_a   1.000
_cell.length_b   1.000
_cell.length_c   1.000
_cell.angle_alpha   90.00
_cell.angle_beta   90.00
_cell.angle_gamma   90.00
#
_symmetry.space_group_name_H-M   'P 1'
#
loop_
_entity.id
_entity.type
_entity.pdbx_description
1 polymer ?
#
loop_
_entity_poly.entity_id
_entity_poly.type
_entity_poly.pdbx_seq_one_letter_code
_entity_poly.pdbx_strand_id
1 'polypeptide(L)'
;MKYLLTFAVSVLMSFQVMAADLKSKDVTQWMTSMPILKPWLEQHESELTANISEPNNPEVVFKESVPALKKAGLYDELNGKVKKLGYDNVEQWTNATQQVTFAWMALEMEDNKTQIEEAKAQFEAMKVNPDIPAAQKAIMEQMMAPALVMVELANQSSDADKKAVKPHQGKLRTYFEAEQK
;
A
#
# COMPACT_ATOMS: atom_id res chain seq x y z
N MET A 1 -9.53 62.92 -3.38
CA MET A 1 -10.34 61.89 -4.07
C MET A 1 -9.36 60.98 -4.80
N LYS A 2 -9.10 59.81 -4.22
CA LYS A 2 -9.69 58.50 -4.56
C LYS A 2 -8.73 57.70 -5.45
N TYR A 3 -7.92 56.92 -4.75
CA TYR A 3 -7.30 55.61 -5.03
C TYR A 3 -7.33 55.07 -6.45
N LEU A 4 -6.24 54.41 -6.85
CA LEU A 4 -6.32 53.01 -7.29
C LEU A 4 -5.03 52.28 -6.90
N LEU A 5 -5.18 51.44 -5.87
CA LEU A 5 -4.23 50.45 -5.37
C LEU A 5 -4.09 49.35 -6.45
N THR A 6 -2.89 49.14 -7.00
CA THR A 6 -2.62 47.97 -7.84
C THR A 6 -2.44 46.75 -6.93
N PHE A 7 -3.52 45.99 -6.72
CA PHE A 7 -3.47 44.72 -6.01
C PHE A 7 -3.02 43.63 -7.01
N ALA A 8 -1.75 43.22 -6.93
CA ALA A 8 -1.27 42.04 -7.64
C ALA A 8 -1.86 40.80 -6.96
N VAL A 9 -2.91 40.24 -7.57
CA VAL A 9 -3.50 38.96 -7.16
C VAL A 9 -2.57 37.85 -7.63
N SER A 10 -1.63 37.46 -6.76
CA SER A 10 -0.91 36.19 -6.90
C SER A 10 -1.88 35.06 -6.60
N VAL A 11 -2.45 34.46 -7.65
CA VAL A 11 -3.20 33.21 -7.55
C VAL A 11 -2.21 32.12 -7.11
N LEU A 12 -2.25 31.78 -5.81
CA LEU A 12 -1.69 30.53 -5.32
C LEU A 12 -2.53 29.41 -5.92
N MET A 13 -2.06 28.85 -7.04
CA MET A 13 -2.54 27.53 -7.46
C MET A 13 -2.06 26.55 -6.41
N SER A 14 -2.93 26.24 -5.46
CA SER A 14 -2.79 25.06 -4.63
C SER A 14 -2.87 23.85 -5.56
N PHE A 15 -1.71 23.37 -6.02
CA PHE A 15 -1.64 22.04 -6.59
C PHE A 15 -2.09 21.09 -5.49
N GLN A 16 -3.33 20.61 -5.59
CA GLN A 16 -3.70 19.39 -4.90
C GLN A 16 -2.74 18.34 -5.45
N VAL A 17 -1.75 17.97 -4.66
CA VAL A 17 -0.87 16.85 -4.95
C VAL A 17 -1.77 15.61 -4.87
N MET A 18 -2.48 15.34 -5.95
CA MET A 18 -2.91 13.99 -6.27
C MET A 18 -1.62 13.16 -6.27
N ALA A 19 -1.63 12.02 -5.57
CA ALA A 19 -0.53 11.07 -5.69
C ALA A 19 -0.27 10.84 -7.17
N ALA A 20 0.94 11.18 -7.63
CA ALA A 20 1.26 11.01 -9.04
C ALA A 20 1.19 9.52 -9.37
N ASP A 21 0.59 9.17 -10.51
CA ASP A 21 0.62 7.80 -11.01
C ASP A 21 2.09 7.35 -11.15
N LEU A 22 2.32 6.07 -10.84
CA LEU A 22 3.61 5.41 -11.01
C LEU A 22 4.07 5.48 -12.45
N LYS A 23 5.38 5.60 -12.61
CA LYS A 23 6.10 5.33 -13.85
C LYS A 23 6.92 4.07 -13.67
N SER A 24 7.28 3.43 -14.78
CA SER A 24 8.09 2.20 -14.74
C SER A 24 9.44 2.36 -14.01
N LYS A 25 10.00 3.58 -14.02
CA LYS A 25 11.21 3.93 -13.26
C LYS A 25 10.98 3.89 -11.74
N ASP A 26 9.78 4.24 -11.28
CA ASP A 26 9.46 4.30 -9.85
C ASP A 26 9.34 2.87 -9.30
N VAL A 27 8.77 1.95 -10.09
CA VAL A 27 8.77 0.50 -9.79
C VAL A 27 10.19 -0.06 -9.73
N THR A 28 11.06 0.33 -10.66
CA THR A 28 12.47 -0.10 -10.69
C THR A 28 13.24 0.41 -9.46
N GLN A 29 13.03 1.68 -9.11
CA GLN A 29 13.61 2.30 -7.92
C GLN A 29 13.13 1.58 -6.66
N TRP A 30 11.82 1.30 -6.56
CA TRP A 30 11.25 0.55 -5.45
C TRP A 30 11.88 -0.84 -5.30
N MET A 31 11.97 -1.61 -6.39
CA MET A 31 12.59 -2.93 -6.39
C MET A 31 14.07 -2.89 -5.98
N THR A 32 14.78 -1.81 -6.29
CA THR A 32 16.18 -1.61 -5.87
C THR A 32 16.27 -1.22 -4.40
N SER A 33 15.29 -0.46 -3.89
CA SER A 33 15.27 0.04 -2.52
C SER A 33 14.94 -1.04 -1.49
N MET A 34 14.02 -1.96 -1.81
CA MET A 34 13.51 -2.94 -0.84
C MET A 34 14.58 -3.86 -0.25
N PRO A 35 15.48 -4.48 -1.03
CA PRO A 35 16.55 -5.32 -0.46
C PRO A 35 17.50 -4.56 0.48
N ILE A 36 17.64 -3.25 0.30
CA ILE A 36 18.51 -2.39 1.12
C ILE A 36 17.80 -1.99 2.41
N LEU A 37 16.49 -1.71 2.34
CA LEU A 37 15.68 -1.27 3.47
C LEU A 37 15.21 -2.44 4.34
N LYS A 38 15.04 -3.64 3.76
CA LYS A 38 14.49 -4.82 4.44
C LYS A 38 15.16 -5.15 5.78
N PRO A 39 16.50 -5.24 5.89
CA PRO A 39 17.13 -5.56 7.18
C PRO A 39 16.81 -4.54 8.27
N TRP A 40 16.65 -3.26 7.89
CA TRP A 40 16.27 -2.22 8.83
C TRP A 40 14.79 -2.33 9.22
N LEU A 41 13.90 -2.61 8.26
CA LEU A 41 12.48 -2.82 8.53
C LEU A 41 12.25 -4.00 9.47
N GLU A 42 12.93 -5.13 9.24
CA GLU A 42 12.89 -6.32 10.09
C GLU A 42 13.42 -6.04 11.50
N GLN A 43 14.54 -5.30 11.61
CA GLN A 43 15.11 -4.91 12.89
C GLN A 43 14.13 -4.09 13.75
N HIS A 44 13.29 -3.27 13.13
CA HIS A 44 12.37 -2.35 13.81
C HIS A 44 10.90 -2.79 13.77
N GLU A 45 10.58 -3.96 13.22
CA GLU A 45 9.21 -4.42 13.00
C GLU A 45 8.37 -4.38 14.28
N SER A 46 8.88 -4.96 15.38
CA SER A 46 8.15 -5.00 16.65
C SER A 46 7.84 -3.61 17.20
N GLU A 47 8.73 -2.64 17.01
CA GLU A 47 8.55 -1.27 17.49
C GLU A 47 7.54 -0.51 16.62
N LEU A 48 7.59 -0.71 15.30
CA LEU A 48 6.64 -0.13 14.36
C LEU A 48 5.23 -0.69 14.59
N THR A 49 5.11 -2.00 14.68
CA THR A 49 3.83 -2.72 14.89
C THR A 49 3.18 -2.33 16.22
N ALA A 50 3.95 -2.12 17.29
CA ALA A 50 3.43 -1.66 18.58
C ALA A 50 2.78 -0.26 18.52
N ASN A 51 3.07 0.53 17.48
CA ASN A 51 2.55 1.87 17.27
C ASN A 51 1.39 1.93 16.24
N ILE A 52 0.95 0.78 15.73
CA ILE A 52 -0.20 0.64 14.82
C ILE A 52 -1.39 0.07 15.59
N SER A 53 -2.55 0.69 15.43
CA SER A 53 -3.76 0.35 16.18
C SER A 53 -4.35 -1.02 15.80
N GLU A 54 -4.36 -1.34 14.51
CA GLU A 54 -4.83 -2.61 13.96
C GLU A 54 -3.77 -3.22 13.03
N PRO A 55 -2.74 -3.88 13.56
CA PRO A 55 -1.61 -4.36 12.76
C PRO A 55 -1.98 -5.48 11.76
N ASN A 56 -3.15 -6.10 11.93
CA ASN A 56 -3.68 -7.10 11.01
C ASN A 56 -4.56 -6.50 9.91
N ASN A 57 -4.84 -5.18 9.94
CA ASN A 57 -5.67 -4.50 8.96
C ASN A 57 -4.76 -3.74 7.98
N PRO A 58 -4.63 -4.20 6.72
CA PRO A 58 -3.71 -3.60 5.75
C PRO A 58 -3.95 -2.10 5.52
N GLU A 59 -5.21 -1.67 5.45
CA GLU A 59 -5.56 -0.26 5.27
C GLU A 59 -5.02 0.59 6.42
N VAL A 60 -5.19 0.12 7.66
CA VAL A 60 -4.69 0.79 8.86
C VAL A 60 -3.16 0.79 8.88
N VAL A 61 -2.52 -0.33 8.55
CA VAL A 61 -1.05 -0.43 8.46
C VAL A 61 -0.48 0.61 7.50
N PHE A 62 -1.01 0.73 6.28
CA PHE A 62 -0.51 1.73 5.32
C PHE A 62 -0.75 3.16 5.82
N LYS A 63 -1.97 3.44 6.33
CA LYS A 63 -2.37 4.76 6.83
C LYS A 63 -1.55 5.20 8.04
N GLU A 64 -1.21 4.27 8.93
CA GLU A 64 -0.53 4.57 10.19
C GLU A 64 0.99 4.36 10.14
N SER A 65 1.54 3.78 9.06
CA SER A 65 2.98 3.50 8.92
C SER A 65 3.89 4.71 9.23
N VAL A 66 3.63 5.87 8.59
CA VAL A 66 4.40 7.10 8.81
C VAL A 66 4.17 7.71 10.20
N PRO A 67 2.93 7.85 10.70
CA PRO A 67 2.67 8.19 12.10
C PRO A 67 3.38 7.28 13.11
N ALA A 68 3.39 5.96 12.89
CA ALA A 68 4.03 4.98 13.75
C ALA A 68 5.55 5.18 13.79
N LEU A 69 6.18 5.41 12.63
CA LEU A 69 7.59 5.79 12.52
C LEU A 69 7.93 7.05 13.33
N LYS A 70 7.04 8.06 13.29
CA LYS A 70 7.22 9.31 14.05
C LYS A 70 7.10 9.08 15.56
N LYS A 71 6.11 8.31 16.01
CA LYS A 71 5.92 7.97 17.43
C LYS A 71 7.07 7.14 18.00
N ALA A 72 7.62 6.22 17.20
CA ALA A 72 8.79 5.43 17.55
C ALA A 72 10.12 6.21 17.52
N GLY A 73 10.14 7.45 17.03
CA GLY A 73 11.38 8.21 16.86
C GLY A 73 12.28 7.69 15.73
N LEU A 74 11.77 6.81 14.86
CA LEU A 74 12.52 6.16 13.77
C LEU A 74 12.40 6.90 12.44
N TYR A 75 11.52 7.91 12.35
CA TYR A 75 11.26 8.63 11.11
C TYR A 75 12.53 9.24 10.49
N ASP A 76 13.36 9.94 11.27
CA ASP A 76 14.53 10.64 10.73
C ASP A 76 15.58 9.68 10.19
N GLU A 77 15.77 8.53 10.85
CA GLU A 77 16.69 7.50 10.38
C GLU A 77 16.22 6.91 9.05
N LEU A 78 14.96 6.49 8.96
CA LEU A 78 14.42 5.94 7.72
C LEU A 78 14.42 7.00 6.61
N ASN A 79 14.08 8.24 6.93
CA ASN A 79 14.11 9.38 6.00
C ASN A 79 15.51 9.56 5.40
N GLY A 80 16.55 9.44 6.22
CA GLY A 80 17.93 9.47 5.75
C GLY A 80 18.27 8.32 4.79
N LYS A 81 17.75 7.11 5.02
CA LYS A 81 17.97 5.95 4.15
C LYS A 81 17.24 6.10 2.82
N VAL A 82 15.95 6.43 2.83
CA VAL A 82 15.16 6.55 1.59
C VAL A 82 15.65 7.71 0.72
N LYS A 83 16.16 8.80 1.32
CA LYS A 83 16.81 9.90 0.57
C LYS A 83 18.05 9.47 -0.18
N LYS A 84 18.89 8.63 0.42
CA LYS A 84 20.07 8.04 -0.26
C LYS A 84 19.67 7.11 -1.40
N LEU A 85 18.44 6.59 -1.37
CA LEU A 85 17.86 5.74 -2.41
C LEU A 85 17.08 6.54 -3.47
N GLY A 86 17.16 7.88 -3.43
CA GLY A 86 16.59 8.77 -4.43
C GLY A 86 15.12 9.14 -4.20
N TYR A 87 14.57 8.88 -3.01
CA TYR A 87 13.25 9.40 -2.61
C TYR A 87 13.39 10.79 -1.95
N ASP A 88 12.37 11.62 -2.08
CA ASP A 88 12.33 12.94 -1.44
C ASP A 88 12.18 12.81 0.07
N ASN A 89 11.42 11.82 0.54
CA ASN A 89 11.16 11.53 1.95
C ASN A 89 10.52 10.14 2.15
N VAL A 90 10.28 9.79 3.41
CA VAL A 90 9.56 8.56 3.80
C VAL A 90 8.17 8.51 3.18
N GLU A 91 7.41 9.61 3.21
CA GLU A 91 6.05 9.65 2.68
C GLU A 91 6.00 9.26 1.18
N GLN A 92 6.95 9.73 0.38
CA GLN A 92 7.05 9.35 -1.04
C GLN A 92 7.41 7.86 -1.21
N TRP A 93 8.34 7.34 -0.42
CA TRP A 93 8.70 5.92 -0.45
C TRP A 93 7.53 5.02 -0.02
N THR A 94 6.82 5.39 1.05
CA THR A 94 5.63 4.67 1.53
C THR A 94 4.54 4.67 0.46
N ASN A 95 4.28 5.83 -0.17
CA ASN A 95 3.30 5.93 -1.25
C ASN A 95 3.68 5.05 -2.45
N ALA A 96 4.95 5.09 -2.88
CA ALA A 96 5.43 4.21 -3.95
C ALA A 96 5.30 2.72 -3.59
N THR A 97 5.59 2.36 -2.33
CA THR A 97 5.43 0.98 -1.83
C THR A 97 3.98 0.53 -1.88
N GLN A 98 3.05 1.38 -1.45
CA GLN A 98 1.62 1.11 -1.50
C GLN A 98 1.15 0.92 -2.95
N GLN A 99 1.44 1.88 -3.83
CA GLN A 99 1.03 1.83 -5.24
C GLN A 99 1.60 0.59 -5.95
N VAL A 100 2.89 0.27 -5.76
CA VAL A 100 3.51 -0.91 -6.39
C VAL A 100 2.84 -2.20 -5.89
N THR A 101 2.61 -2.30 -4.58
CA THR A 101 1.99 -3.49 -3.98
C THR A 101 0.58 -3.70 -4.50
N PHE A 102 -0.25 -2.65 -4.50
CA PHE A 102 -1.64 -2.75 -4.93
C PHE A 102 -1.78 -2.96 -6.44
N ALA A 103 -0.99 -2.27 -7.25
CA ALA A 103 -1.02 -2.44 -8.69
C ALA A 103 -0.50 -3.82 -9.11
N TRP A 104 0.52 -4.36 -8.43
CA TRP A 104 0.94 -5.74 -8.64
C TRP A 104 -0.16 -6.73 -8.27
N MET A 105 -0.78 -6.57 -7.09
CA MET A 105 -1.86 -7.44 -6.64
C MET A 105 -3.06 -7.39 -7.60
N ALA A 106 -3.43 -6.20 -8.09
CA ALA A 106 -4.50 -6.04 -9.07
C ALA A 106 -4.21 -6.83 -10.36
N LEU A 107 -2.96 -6.83 -10.83
CA LEU A 107 -2.56 -7.61 -12.01
C LEU A 107 -2.60 -9.12 -11.74
N GLU A 108 -2.13 -9.58 -10.59
CA GLU A 108 -2.24 -11.00 -10.23
C GLU A 108 -3.70 -11.43 -10.07
N MET A 109 -4.57 -10.54 -9.59
CA MET A 109 -6.01 -10.80 -9.50
C MET A 109 -6.66 -10.85 -10.88
N GLU A 110 -6.27 -9.98 -11.82
CA GLU A 110 -6.74 -10.04 -13.21
C GLU A 110 -6.34 -11.37 -13.87
N ASP A 111 -5.09 -11.82 -13.65
CA ASP A 111 -4.58 -13.09 -14.19
C ASP A 111 -5.28 -14.32 -13.56
N ASN A 112 -5.78 -14.21 -12.32
CA ASN A 112 -6.45 -15.28 -11.58
C ASN A 112 -7.95 -15.04 -11.33
N LYS A 113 -8.58 -14.16 -12.12
CA LYS A 113 -9.93 -13.63 -11.84
C LYS A 113 -10.98 -14.71 -11.54
N THR A 114 -11.04 -15.75 -12.35
CA THR A 114 -12.01 -16.85 -12.18
C THR A 114 -11.84 -17.55 -10.84
N GLN A 115 -10.61 -17.87 -10.45
CA GLN A 115 -10.33 -18.55 -9.18
C GLN A 115 -10.72 -17.67 -7.98
N ILE A 116 -10.50 -16.36 -8.07
CA ILE A 116 -10.87 -15.40 -7.03
C ILE A 116 -12.38 -15.25 -6.93
N GLU A 117 -13.08 -15.17 -8.07
CA GLU A 117 -14.54 -15.12 -8.12
C GLU A 117 -15.17 -16.39 -7.54
N GLU A 118 -14.62 -17.57 -7.84
CA GLU A 118 -15.04 -18.84 -7.25
C GLU A 118 -14.80 -18.88 -5.74
N ALA A 119 -13.62 -18.47 -5.27
CA ALA A 119 -13.30 -18.40 -3.84
C ALA A 119 -14.26 -17.45 -3.10
N LYS A 120 -14.57 -16.29 -3.70
CA LYS A 120 -15.54 -15.33 -3.15
C LYS A 120 -16.95 -15.92 -3.08
N ALA A 121 -17.39 -16.61 -4.14
CA ALA A 121 -18.70 -17.25 -4.16
C ALA A 121 -18.81 -18.35 -3.08
N GLN A 122 -17.76 -19.16 -2.90
CA GLN A 122 -17.70 -20.18 -1.85
C GLN A 122 -17.78 -19.56 -0.45
N PHE A 123 -17.09 -18.45 -0.22
CA PHE A 123 -17.15 -17.73 1.05
C PHE A 123 -18.54 -17.17 1.34
N GLU A 124 -19.21 -16.56 0.36
CA GLU A 124 -20.58 -16.06 0.54
C GLU A 124 -21.59 -17.20 0.75
N ALA A 125 -21.44 -18.33 0.06
CA ALA A 125 -22.25 -19.53 0.30
C ALA A 125 -22.06 -20.08 1.72
N MET A 126 -20.82 -20.07 2.23
CA MET A 126 -20.48 -20.45 3.60
C MET A 126 -21.20 -19.57 4.64
N LYS A 127 -21.24 -18.26 4.41
CA LYS A 127 -21.91 -17.31 5.33
C LYS A 127 -23.41 -17.56 5.48
N VAL A 128 -24.09 -17.99 4.41
CA VAL A 128 -25.53 -18.28 4.45
C VAL A 128 -25.85 -19.75 4.80
N ASN A 129 -24.84 -20.63 4.88
CA ASN A 129 -25.04 -22.05 5.15
C ASN A 129 -25.60 -22.27 6.58
N PRO A 130 -26.81 -22.84 6.74
CA PRO A 130 -27.43 -23.05 8.05
C PRO A 130 -26.72 -24.11 8.91
N ASP A 131 -25.92 -24.99 8.30
CA ASP A 131 -25.23 -26.08 8.99
C ASP A 131 -23.95 -25.62 9.70
N ILE A 132 -23.48 -24.41 9.41
CA ILE A 132 -22.28 -23.85 10.03
C ILE A 132 -22.70 -22.98 11.23
N PRO A 133 -22.24 -23.29 12.45
CA PRO A 133 -22.51 -22.49 13.63
C PRO A 133 -22.06 -21.03 13.46
N ALA A 134 -22.84 -20.08 14.00
CA ALA A 134 -22.54 -18.65 13.89
C ALA A 134 -21.15 -18.27 14.44
N ALA A 135 -20.74 -18.88 15.56
CA ALA A 135 -19.41 -18.66 16.12
C ALA A 135 -18.29 -19.11 15.17
N GLN A 136 -18.50 -20.21 14.44
CA GLN A 136 -17.52 -20.71 13.47
C GLN A 136 -17.45 -19.80 12.23
N LYS A 137 -18.59 -19.29 11.76
CA LYS A 137 -18.63 -18.29 10.68
C LYS A 137 -17.86 -17.02 11.06
N ALA A 138 -18.08 -16.51 12.26
CA ALA A 138 -17.41 -15.30 12.74
C ALA A 138 -15.88 -15.46 12.76
N ILE A 139 -15.37 -16.63 13.20
CA ILE A 139 -13.93 -16.93 13.16
C ILE A 139 -13.42 -16.93 11.72
N MET A 140 -14.13 -17.59 10.79
CA MET A 140 -13.73 -17.63 9.39
C MET A 140 -13.74 -16.25 8.72
N GLU A 141 -14.75 -15.43 9.02
CA GLU A 141 -14.83 -14.04 8.54
C GLU A 141 -13.66 -13.21 9.07
N GLN A 142 -13.33 -13.35 10.36
CA GLN A 142 -12.20 -12.65 10.97
C GLN A 142 -10.86 -13.06 10.34
N MET A 143 -10.68 -14.35 10.04
CA MET A 143 -9.47 -14.85 9.39
C MET A 143 -9.32 -14.31 7.96
N MET A 144 -10.42 -14.10 7.24
CA MET A 144 -10.39 -13.62 5.86
C MET A 144 -10.41 -12.10 5.71
N ALA A 145 -10.83 -11.36 6.75
CA ALA A 145 -10.98 -9.91 6.69
C ALA A 145 -9.74 -9.17 6.12
N PRO A 146 -8.49 -9.49 6.53
CA PRO A 146 -7.30 -8.82 5.96
C PRO A 146 -7.16 -9.05 4.45
N ALA A 147 -7.44 -10.27 3.97
CA ALA A 147 -7.36 -10.60 2.56
C ALA A 147 -8.44 -9.86 1.74
N LEU A 148 -9.65 -9.73 2.28
CA LEU A 148 -10.73 -8.97 1.65
C LEU A 148 -10.40 -7.47 1.55
N VAL A 149 -9.81 -6.90 2.59
CA VAL A 149 -9.33 -5.51 2.57
C VAL A 149 -8.25 -5.33 1.51
N MET A 150 -7.31 -6.26 1.40
CA MET A 150 -6.28 -6.20 0.35
C MET A 150 -6.86 -6.28 -1.07
N VAL A 151 -7.85 -7.14 -1.31
CA VAL A 151 -8.58 -7.21 -2.59
C VAL A 151 -9.22 -5.87 -2.93
N GLU A 152 -9.85 -5.22 -1.94
CA GLU A 152 -10.46 -3.90 -2.14
C GLU A 152 -9.41 -2.83 -2.47
N LEU A 153 -8.32 -2.78 -1.73
CA LEU A 153 -7.21 -1.85 -1.97
C LEU A 153 -6.55 -2.08 -3.34
N ALA A 154 -6.39 -3.33 -3.76
CA ALA A 154 -5.88 -3.66 -5.08
C ALA A 154 -6.81 -3.17 -6.19
N ASN A 155 -8.13 -3.35 -6.04
CA ASN A 155 -9.14 -2.88 -7.00
C ASN A 155 -9.17 -1.35 -7.16
N GLN A 156 -8.63 -0.59 -6.19
CA GLN A 156 -8.49 0.86 -6.25
C GLN A 156 -7.27 1.33 -7.07
N SER A 157 -6.41 0.40 -7.52
CA SER A 157 -5.23 0.75 -8.32
C SER A 157 -5.59 1.37 -9.66
N SER A 158 -4.93 2.47 -10.02
CA SER A 158 -5.17 3.13 -11.30
C SER A 158 -4.68 2.27 -12.47
N ASP A 159 -5.28 2.45 -13.65
CA ASP A 159 -4.79 1.78 -14.87
C ASP A 159 -3.36 2.22 -15.23
N ALA A 160 -2.97 3.44 -14.86
CA ALA A 160 -1.62 3.94 -15.05
C ALA A 160 -0.62 3.21 -14.14
N ASP A 161 -0.96 2.99 -12.87
CA ASP A 161 -0.14 2.23 -11.92
C ASP A 161 0.02 0.78 -12.38
N LYS A 162 -1.09 0.12 -12.76
CA LYS A 162 -1.06 -1.24 -13.34
C LYS A 162 -0.17 -1.29 -14.58
N LYS A 163 -0.27 -0.30 -15.49
CA LYS A 163 0.58 -0.23 -16.69
C LYS A 163 2.05 -0.02 -16.38
N ALA A 164 2.38 0.76 -15.34
CA ALA A 164 3.76 0.96 -14.90
C ALA A 164 4.38 -0.31 -14.31
N VAL A 165 3.56 -1.11 -13.61
CA VAL A 165 3.95 -2.36 -12.95
C VAL A 165 4.00 -3.56 -13.91
N LYS A 166 3.12 -3.65 -14.91
CA LYS A 166 3.02 -4.79 -15.85
C LYS A 166 4.37 -5.29 -16.40
N PRO A 167 5.32 -4.43 -16.85
CA PRO A 167 6.62 -4.88 -17.35
C PRO A 167 7.52 -5.57 -16.30
N HIS A 168 7.24 -5.33 -15.02
CA HIS A 168 8.00 -5.87 -13.88
C HIS A 168 7.27 -7.01 -13.17
N GLN A 169 6.05 -7.35 -13.59
CA GLN A 169 5.14 -8.27 -12.89
C GLN A 169 5.81 -9.60 -12.51
N GLY A 170 6.56 -10.22 -13.43
CA GLY A 170 7.25 -11.48 -13.15
C GLY A 170 8.33 -11.36 -12.05
N LYS A 171 9.08 -10.25 -12.02
CA LYS A 171 10.09 -10.01 -10.99
C LYS A 171 9.45 -9.71 -9.63
N LEU A 172 8.35 -8.96 -9.64
CA LEU A 172 7.57 -8.67 -8.43
C LEU A 172 6.94 -9.93 -7.86
N ARG A 173 6.44 -10.85 -8.70
CA ARG A 173 5.98 -12.16 -8.27
C ARG A 173 7.08 -12.93 -7.54
N THR A 174 8.27 -13.04 -8.12
CA THR A 174 9.41 -13.69 -7.44
C THR A 174 9.77 -13.01 -6.12
N TYR A 175 9.73 -11.68 -6.08
CA TYR A 175 9.98 -10.93 -4.85
C TYR A 175 8.94 -11.25 -3.77
N PHE A 176 7.65 -11.09 -4.04
CA PHE A 176 6.59 -11.31 -3.04
C PHE A 176 6.43 -12.77 -2.62
N GLU A 177 6.69 -13.74 -3.51
CA GLU A 177 6.74 -15.17 -3.14
C GLU A 177 7.89 -15.50 -2.17
N ALA A 178 9.00 -14.77 -2.25
CA ALA A 178 10.12 -14.93 -1.32
C ALA A 178 9.80 -14.37 0.08
N GLU A 179 8.91 -13.38 0.18
CA GLU A 179 8.48 -12.78 1.45
C GLU A 179 7.44 -13.64 2.21
N GLN A 180 6.86 -14.66 1.57
CA GLN A 180 5.89 -15.57 2.21
C GLN A 180 6.53 -16.78 2.91
N LYS A 181 7.86 -16.90 2.88
CA LYS A 181 8.63 -18.05 3.43
C LYS A 181 9.25 -17.71 4.77
#